data_AF-A0A4R0HTB9-F1
#
_entry.id   AF-A0A4R0HTB9-F1
#
_cell.length_a   1.000
_cell.length_b   1.000
_cell.length_c   1.000
_cell.angle_alpha   90.00
_cell.angle_beta   90.00
_cell.angle_gamma   90.00
#
_symmetry.space_group_name_H-M   'P 1'
#
loop_
_entity.id
_entity.type
_entity.pdbx_description
1 polymer ?
#
loop_
_entity_poly.entity_id
_entity_poly.type
_entity_poly.pdbx_seq_one_letter_code
_entity_poly.pdbx_strand_id
1 'polypeptide(L)'
;MNPDSSELPPLAWPEFTDETARLTWWHDCAQAWREQWNNPAPVSPVDPKEIEALEQRLGCALPPLLRRYHETIGTLELAERLCSVTPAKYASIEPLLDAYPGIHDILEGAPDAASQWAQVKQLIAFGDYLGNGNLWCFHRETGEVWYFDHDSSPMLTQIFTDVGQYLDVLMFKCLLEAHGEEDNEDLLREHLGDDVVEKWMY
;
A
#
# COMPACT_ATOMS: atom_id res chain seq x y z
N MET A 1 15.99 22.09 -25.70
CA MET A 1 15.45 20.72 -25.65
C MET A 1 15.98 20.12 -24.38
N ASN A 2 15.13 19.98 -23.36
CA ASN A 2 15.50 19.26 -22.15
C ASN A 2 15.58 17.77 -22.51
N PRO A 3 16.69 17.09 -22.23
CA PRO A 3 16.85 15.66 -22.52
C PRO A 3 16.15 14.74 -21.51
N ASP A 4 15.54 15.28 -20.44
CA ASP A 4 14.90 14.52 -19.36
C ASP A 4 13.39 14.79 -19.29
N SER A 5 12.67 14.69 -20.40
CA SER A 5 11.24 14.34 -20.30
C SER A 5 11.21 12.83 -20.27
N SER A 6 11.10 12.24 -19.08
CA SER A 6 10.71 10.83 -19.03
C SER A 6 9.37 10.71 -19.77
N GLU A 7 9.28 9.84 -20.77
CA GLU A 7 7.98 9.60 -21.42
C GLU A 7 7.08 8.96 -20.37
N LEU A 8 5.92 9.59 -20.14
CA LEU A 8 4.94 9.10 -19.17
C LEU A 8 4.56 7.66 -19.52
N PRO A 9 4.56 6.71 -18.56
CA PRO A 9 4.13 5.34 -18.82
C PRO A 9 2.73 5.32 -19.44
N PRO A 10 2.42 4.39 -20.36
CA PRO A 10 1.10 4.33 -20.96
C PRO A 10 0.04 4.01 -19.89
N LEU A 11 -1.08 4.72 -19.92
CA LEU A 11 -2.22 4.45 -19.04
C LEU A 11 -2.97 3.18 -19.49
N ALA A 12 -2.38 2.04 -19.16
CA ALA A 12 -2.93 0.72 -19.44
C ALA A 12 -2.42 -0.27 -18.39
N TRP A 13 -3.24 -1.27 -18.06
CA TRP A 13 -2.83 -2.34 -17.16
C TRP A 13 -1.68 -3.15 -17.78
N PRO A 14 -0.52 -3.22 -17.11
CA PRO A 14 0.63 -3.94 -17.64
C PRO A 14 0.45 -5.46 -17.49
N GLU A 15 0.96 -6.22 -18.46
CA GLU A 15 1.22 -7.64 -18.30
C GLU A 15 2.71 -7.83 -17.99
N PHE A 16 3.03 -8.26 -16.77
CA PHE A 16 4.43 -8.43 -16.37
C PHE A 16 4.98 -9.78 -16.81
N THR A 17 6.12 -9.77 -17.50
CA THR A 17 6.85 -10.99 -17.87
C THR A 17 7.61 -11.60 -16.70
N ASP A 18 8.04 -10.76 -15.76
CA ASP A 18 8.77 -11.14 -14.55
C ASP A 18 8.71 -10.02 -13.49
N GLU A 19 9.28 -10.28 -12.30
CA GLU A 19 9.35 -9.32 -11.19
C GLU A 19 10.19 -8.08 -11.54
N THR A 20 11.20 -8.19 -12.40
CA THR A 20 12.04 -7.04 -12.76
C THR A 20 11.25 -6.06 -13.61
N ALA A 21 10.50 -6.56 -14.61
CA ALA A 21 9.61 -5.74 -15.42
C ALA A 21 8.55 -5.03 -14.56
N ARG A 22 8.02 -5.71 -13.55
CA ARG A 22 7.08 -5.14 -12.59
C ARG A 22 7.68 -4.02 -11.74
N LEU A 23 8.86 -4.25 -11.17
CA LEU A 23 9.58 -3.24 -10.39
C LEU A 23 9.97 -2.02 -11.23
N THR A 24 10.37 -2.22 -12.49
CA THR A 24 10.64 -1.11 -13.43
C THR A 24 9.37 -0.29 -13.66
N TRP A 25 8.24 -0.93 -13.96
CA TRP A 25 6.98 -0.21 -14.15
C TRP A 25 6.54 0.55 -12.88
N TRP A 26 6.69 -0.04 -11.69
CA TRP A 26 6.43 0.67 -10.43
C TRP A 26 7.34 1.89 -10.26
N HIS A 27 8.63 1.75 -10.56
CA HIS A 27 9.57 2.87 -10.49
C HIS A 27 9.14 4.00 -11.42
N ASP A 28 8.79 3.69 -12.67
CA ASP A 28 8.39 4.70 -13.66
C ASP A 28 7.07 5.39 -13.27
N CYS A 29 6.10 4.66 -12.70
CA CYS A 29 4.87 5.26 -12.18
C CYS A 29 5.12 6.16 -10.98
N ALA A 30 5.95 5.73 -10.02
CA ALA A 30 6.32 6.54 -8.86
C ALA A 30 7.12 7.79 -9.27
N GLN A 31 7.94 7.70 -10.32
CA GLN A 31 8.63 8.84 -10.89
C GLN A 31 7.65 9.82 -11.54
N ALA A 32 6.75 9.33 -12.39
CA ALA A 32 5.70 10.14 -13.03
C ALA A 32 4.84 10.89 -11.99
N TRP A 33 4.43 10.19 -10.92
CA TRP A 33 3.74 10.80 -9.78
C TRP A 33 4.53 11.95 -9.16
N ARG A 34 5.79 11.70 -8.83
CA ARG A 34 6.66 12.68 -8.16
C ARG A 34 6.90 13.92 -9.03
N GLU A 35 7.04 13.76 -10.34
CA GLU A 35 7.29 14.87 -11.27
C GLU A 35 6.16 15.90 -11.33
N GLN A 36 4.96 15.57 -10.84
CA GLN A 36 3.84 16.52 -10.71
C GLN A 36 4.05 17.57 -9.61
N TRP A 37 4.89 17.27 -8.62
CA TRP A 37 5.08 18.12 -7.45
C TRP A 37 6.17 19.16 -7.67
N ASN A 38 5.93 20.38 -7.19
CA ASN A 38 6.98 21.39 -7.13
C ASN A 38 8.05 20.98 -6.10
N ASN A 39 9.23 20.58 -6.58
CA ASN A 39 10.37 20.10 -5.78
C ASN A 39 10.10 18.75 -5.07
N PRO A 40 9.99 17.64 -5.83
CA PRO A 40 9.69 16.34 -5.26
C PRO A 40 10.83 15.84 -4.37
N ALA A 41 10.48 15.24 -3.23
CA ALA A 41 11.45 14.52 -2.41
C ALA A 41 12.11 13.43 -3.26
N PRO A 42 13.44 13.20 -3.16
CA PRO A 42 14.12 12.18 -3.96
C PRO A 42 13.54 10.78 -3.69
N VAL A 43 13.69 9.87 -4.66
CA VAL A 43 13.52 8.44 -4.36
C VAL A 43 14.49 8.07 -3.24
N SER A 44 14.02 7.27 -2.29
CA SER A 44 14.80 6.93 -1.10
C SER A 44 14.75 5.43 -0.85
N PRO A 45 15.46 4.63 -1.67
CA PRO A 45 15.63 3.21 -1.39
C PRO A 45 16.17 3.01 0.03
N VAL A 46 15.63 2.02 0.72
CA VAL A 46 15.90 1.72 2.12
C VAL A 46 17.10 0.79 2.24
N ASP A 47 17.98 1.02 3.22
CA ASP A 47 19.11 0.13 3.48
C ASP A 47 18.58 -1.25 3.90
N PRO A 48 19.05 -2.37 3.30
CA PRO A 48 18.64 -3.72 3.71
C PRO A 48 18.75 -3.98 5.22
N LYS A 49 19.69 -3.33 5.92
CA LYS A 49 19.83 -3.43 7.38
C LYS A 49 18.66 -2.82 8.15
N GLU A 50 18.06 -1.75 7.63
CA GLU A 50 16.89 -1.12 8.25
C GLU A 50 15.66 -2.01 8.07
N ILE A 51 15.55 -2.70 6.93
CA ILE A 51 14.51 -3.70 6.69
C ILE A 51 14.71 -4.92 7.60
N GLU A 52 15.94 -5.42 7.73
CA GLU A 52 16.24 -6.51 8.67
C GLU A 52 15.90 -6.13 10.11
N ALA A 53 16.19 -4.89 10.52
CA ALA A 53 15.84 -4.39 11.84
C ALA A 53 14.31 -4.28 12.04
N LEU A 54 13.57 -3.87 11.01
CA LEU A 54 12.11 -3.89 11.00
C LEU A 54 11.57 -5.31 11.17
N GLU A 55 12.01 -6.27 10.36
CA GLU A 55 11.54 -7.66 10.41
C GLU A 55 11.80 -8.29 11.78
N GLN A 56 12.97 -8.00 12.38
CA GLN A 56 13.29 -8.41 13.75
C GLN A 56 12.32 -7.80 14.77
N ARG A 57 11.95 -6.52 14.61
CA ARG A 57 10.98 -5.83 15.48
C ARG A 57 9.56 -6.39 15.33
N LEU A 58 9.14 -6.70 14.11
CA LEU A 58 7.82 -7.27 13.81
C LEU A 58 7.70 -8.75 14.23
N GLY A 59 8.82 -9.47 14.27
CA GLY A 59 8.87 -10.91 14.49
C GLY A 59 8.45 -11.73 13.27
N CYS A 60 8.43 -11.13 12.08
CA CYS A 60 8.13 -11.77 10.80
C CYS A 60 8.88 -11.08 9.65
N ALA A 61 9.07 -11.79 8.54
CA ALA A 61 9.60 -11.18 7.33
C ALA A 61 8.55 -10.25 6.68
N LEU A 62 9.00 -9.24 5.93
CA LEU A 62 8.10 -8.54 5.03
C LEU A 62 7.72 -9.46 3.86
N PRO A 63 6.53 -9.27 3.25
CA PRO A 63 6.23 -9.86 1.96
C PRO A 63 7.35 -9.54 0.94
N PRO A 64 7.85 -10.53 0.17
CA PRO A 64 9.05 -10.34 -0.66
C PRO A 64 8.98 -9.13 -1.60
N LEU A 65 7.82 -8.90 -2.23
CA LEU A 65 7.63 -7.76 -3.13
C LEU A 65 7.61 -6.40 -2.39
N LEU A 66 7.06 -6.35 -1.17
CA LEU A 66 7.10 -5.14 -0.35
C LEU A 66 8.53 -4.82 0.08
N ARG A 67 9.29 -5.85 0.46
CA ARG A 67 10.72 -5.72 0.75
C ARG A 67 11.47 -5.15 -0.46
N ARG A 68 11.29 -5.76 -1.64
CA ARG A 68 11.95 -5.29 -2.87
C ARG A 68 11.56 -3.87 -3.25
N TYR A 69 10.29 -3.51 -3.07
CA TYR A 69 9.82 -2.14 -3.29
C TYR A 69 10.61 -1.15 -2.42
N HIS A 70 10.75 -1.40 -1.12
CA HIS A 70 11.53 -0.52 -0.24
C HIS A 70 13.03 -0.51 -0.59
N GLU A 71 13.62 -1.65 -0.94
CA GLU A 71 15.05 -1.75 -1.32
C GLU A 71 15.39 -1.03 -2.63
N THR A 72 14.42 -0.79 -3.51
CA THR A 72 14.68 -0.31 -4.88
C THR A 72 14.04 1.04 -5.19
N ILE A 73 12.84 1.31 -4.66
CA ILE A 73 12.06 2.53 -4.95
C ILE A 73 11.92 3.38 -3.67
N GLY A 74 11.42 2.77 -2.59
CA GLY A 74 11.34 3.38 -1.26
C GLY A 74 10.53 4.69 -1.16
N THR A 75 9.76 5.05 -2.18
CA THR A 75 8.87 6.23 -2.15
C THR A 75 7.67 5.93 -1.28
N LEU A 76 7.35 6.82 -0.33
CA LEU A 76 6.24 6.62 0.60
C LEU A 76 5.00 7.43 0.24
N GLU A 77 5.19 8.66 -0.23
CA GLU A 77 4.10 9.57 -0.59
C GLU A 77 3.73 9.35 -2.06
N LEU A 78 2.77 8.44 -2.30
CA LEU A 78 2.18 8.12 -3.60
C LEU A 78 0.74 8.67 -3.64
N ALA A 79 -0.10 8.18 -4.55
CA ALA A 79 -1.55 8.46 -4.52
C ALA A 79 -2.21 8.04 -3.18
N GLU A 80 -1.56 7.12 -2.45
CA GLU A 80 -1.79 6.84 -1.03
C GLU A 80 -0.43 6.76 -0.31
N ARG A 81 -0.44 6.75 1.01
CA ARG A 81 0.80 6.76 1.78
C ARG A 81 1.21 5.34 2.18
N LEU A 82 2.44 4.95 1.84
CA LEU A 82 3.07 3.76 2.43
C LEU A 82 3.70 4.10 3.77
N CYS A 83 3.62 3.16 4.71
CA CYS A 83 4.28 3.29 6.00
C CYS A 83 5.81 3.12 5.86
N SER A 84 6.53 3.82 6.73
CA SER A 84 7.99 3.82 6.81
C SER A 84 8.55 2.53 7.41
N VAL A 85 9.65 2.05 6.84
CA VAL A 85 10.44 0.94 7.39
C VAL A 85 11.09 1.33 8.72
N THR A 86 11.61 2.56 8.79
CA THR A 86 12.20 3.11 10.01
C THR A 86 11.11 3.73 10.90
N PRO A 87 11.28 3.72 12.23
CA PRO A 87 10.30 4.30 13.13
C PRO A 87 9.98 5.76 12.78
N ALA A 88 8.71 6.00 12.44
CA ALA A 88 8.14 7.30 12.13
C ALA A 88 6.87 7.52 12.95
N LYS A 89 6.65 8.76 13.36
CA LYS A 89 5.47 9.12 14.15
C LYS A 89 4.21 8.99 13.25
N TYR A 90 3.32 8.06 13.60
CA TYR A 90 2.03 7.80 12.92
C TYR A 90 2.11 7.23 11.50
N ALA A 91 3.26 6.74 11.06
CA ALA A 91 3.42 6.18 9.73
C ALA A 91 4.52 5.11 9.72
N SER A 92 4.56 4.24 10.74
CA SER A 92 5.52 3.13 10.80
C SER A 92 4.88 1.85 10.29
N ILE A 93 5.66 0.99 9.62
CA ILE A 93 5.24 -0.40 9.45
C ILE A 93 5.27 -1.05 10.84
N GLU A 94 4.10 -1.46 11.33
CA GLU A 94 3.90 -1.96 12.68
C GLU A 94 2.63 -2.80 12.82
N PRO A 95 2.47 -3.60 13.89
CA PRO A 95 1.25 -4.35 14.12
C PRO A 95 0.01 -3.46 14.05
N LEU A 96 -1.08 -3.96 13.46
CA LEU A 96 -2.31 -3.18 13.29
C LEU A 96 -2.83 -2.61 14.63
N LEU A 97 -2.70 -3.37 15.72
CA LEU A 97 -3.12 -2.90 17.05
C LEU A 97 -2.27 -1.74 17.58
N ASP A 98 -0.99 -1.66 17.20
CA ASP A 98 -0.11 -0.56 17.59
C ASP A 98 -0.41 0.68 16.73
N ALA A 99 -0.68 0.47 15.43
CA ALA A 99 -1.06 1.53 14.50
C ALA A 99 -2.44 2.14 14.82
N TYR A 100 -3.40 1.32 15.23
CA TYR A 100 -4.75 1.76 15.61
C TYR A 100 -5.22 1.10 16.93
N PRO A 101 -4.88 1.68 18.09
CA PRO A 101 -5.31 1.14 19.39
C PRO A 101 -6.83 1.16 19.63
N GLY A 102 -7.56 2.02 18.90
CA GLY A 102 -9.03 2.15 19.00
C GLY A 102 -9.80 0.91 18.56
N ILE A 103 -9.15 -0.10 17.98
CA ILE A 103 -9.75 -1.43 17.70
C ILE A 103 -10.34 -2.05 18.97
N HIS A 104 -9.77 -1.73 20.14
CA HIS A 104 -10.33 -2.17 21.41
C HIS A 104 -11.80 -1.77 21.59
N ASP A 105 -12.14 -0.53 21.27
CA ASP A 105 -13.48 0.01 21.42
C ASP A 105 -14.42 -0.55 20.33
N ILE A 106 -13.91 -0.74 19.10
CA ILE A 106 -14.67 -1.30 17.98
C ILE A 106 -15.09 -2.74 18.26
N LEU A 107 -14.19 -3.54 18.84
CA LEU A 107 -14.43 -4.96 19.11
C LEU A 107 -15.11 -5.22 20.46
N GLU A 108 -15.31 -4.19 21.28
CA GLU A 108 -16.00 -4.35 22.56
C GLU A 108 -17.47 -4.73 22.33
N GLY A 109 -17.83 -5.96 22.71
CA GLY A 109 -19.20 -6.45 22.58
C GLY A 109 -19.62 -6.86 21.16
N ALA A 110 -18.71 -6.84 20.17
CA ALA A 110 -19.01 -7.34 18.83
C ALA A 110 -19.29 -8.87 18.85
N PRO A 111 -20.30 -9.35 18.10
CA PRO A 111 -20.74 -10.76 18.15
C PRO A 111 -19.64 -11.76 17.77
N ASP A 112 -18.72 -11.37 16.89
CA ASP A 112 -17.61 -12.21 16.40
C ASP A 112 -16.23 -11.74 16.89
N ALA A 113 -16.20 -10.96 17.99
CA ALA A 113 -14.98 -10.30 18.48
C ALA A 113 -13.79 -11.24 18.63
N ALA A 114 -13.99 -12.49 19.08
CA ALA A 114 -12.89 -13.44 19.26
C ALA A 114 -12.18 -13.79 17.95
N SER A 115 -12.95 -13.98 16.87
CA SER A 115 -12.40 -14.29 15.53
C SER A 115 -11.73 -13.06 14.91
N GLN A 116 -12.35 -11.87 15.07
CA GLN A 116 -11.77 -10.62 14.59
C GLN A 116 -10.48 -10.28 15.33
N TRP A 117 -10.43 -10.49 16.65
CA TRP A 117 -9.19 -10.35 17.43
C TRP A 117 -8.10 -11.31 16.98
N ALA A 118 -8.45 -12.54 16.62
CA ALA A 118 -7.48 -13.49 16.08
C ALA A 118 -6.90 -12.97 14.76
N GLN A 119 -7.74 -12.41 13.88
CA GLN A 119 -7.31 -11.80 12.62
C GLN A 119 -6.43 -10.56 12.86
N VAL A 120 -6.87 -9.60 13.67
CA VAL A 120 -6.14 -8.35 13.97
C VAL A 120 -4.71 -8.63 14.44
N LYS A 121 -4.51 -9.66 15.27
CA LYS A 121 -3.19 -10.04 15.80
C LYS A 121 -2.22 -10.57 14.74
N GLN A 122 -2.73 -10.95 13.57
CA GLN A 122 -1.91 -11.41 12.45
C GLN A 122 -1.62 -10.30 11.44
N LEU A 123 -2.23 -9.13 11.58
CA LEU A 123 -2.12 -8.05 10.61
C LEU A 123 -1.04 -7.04 11.00
N ILE A 124 -0.22 -6.68 10.01
CA ILE A 124 0.80 -5.63 10.09
C ILE A 124 0.36 -4.50 9.15
N ALA A 125 0.18 -3.30 9.68
CA ALA A 125 -0.11 -2.12 8.88
C ALA A 125 1.14 -1.72 8.07
N PHE A 126 0.94 -1.47 6.78
CA PHE A 126 2.00 -1.07 5.85
C PHE A 126 1.60 0.07 4.90
N GLY A 127 0.33 0.48 4.90
CA GLY A 127 -0.15 1.67 4.20
C GLY A 127 -1.21 2.39 4.99
N ASP A 128 -1.25 3.71 4.84
CA ASP A 128 -2.21 4.63 5.42
C ASP A 128 -3.11 5.17 4.30
N TYR A 129 -4.42 4.93 4.44
CA TYR A 129 -5.41 5.42 3.50
C TYR A 129 -5.71 6.89 3.78
N LEU A 130 -4.95 7.77 3.11
CA LEU A 130 -5.17 9.22 3.07
C LEU A 130 -5.21 9.90 4.46
N GLY A 131 -4.65 9.28 5.50
CA GLY A 131 -4.64 9.81 6.86
C GLY A 131 -6.02 9.82 7.54
N ASN A 132 -7.00 9.09 7.01
CA ASN A 132 -8.36 9.07 7.56
C ASN A 132 -8.53 8.05 8.69
N GLY A 133 -7.55 7.16 8.92
CA GLY A 133 -7.58 6.12 9.95
C GLY A 133 -7.79 4.71 9.42
N ASN A 134 -8.18 4.55 8.14
CA ASN A 134 -8.20 3.26 7.47
C ASN A 134 -6.77 2.86 7.07
N LEU A 135 -6.48 1.56 7.14
CA LEU A 135 -5.13 1.04 7.00
C LEU A 135 -5.06 -0.14 6.06
N TRP A 136 -4.03 -0.17 5.24
CA TRP A 136 -3.63 -1.35 4.48
C TRP A 136 -2.73 -2.23 5.33
N CYS A 137 -3.11 -3.49 5.45
CA CYS A 137 -2.42 -4.47 6.27
C CYS A 137 -2.02 -5.69 5.45
N PHE A 138 -0.85 -6.27 5.73
CA PHE A 138 -0.54 -7.62 5.26
C PHE A 138 -0.66 -8.62 6.41
N HIS A 139 -1.09 -9.84 6.10
CA HIS A 139 -1.12 -10.94 7.04
C HIS A 139 0.28 -11.55 7.19
N ARG A 140 0.78 -11.63 8.42
CA ARG A 140 2.19 -11.98 8.71
C ARG A 140 2.63 -13.38 8.26
N GLU A 141 1.70 -14.31 8.10
CA GLU A 141 2.00 -15.69 7.70
C GLU A 141 1.74 -15.93 6.21
N THR A 142 0.68 -15.33 5.66
CA THR A 142 0.19 -15.64 4.30
C THR A 142 0.59 -14.57 3.29
N GLY A 143 0.88 -13.34 3.72
CA GLY A 143 1.16 -12.20 2.85
C GLY A 143 -0.07 -11.57 2.19
N GLU A 144 -1.27 -12.10 2.46
CA GLU A 144 -2.53 -11.56 1.96
C GLU A 144 -2.74 -10.13 2.44
N VAL A 145 -3.37 -9.30 1.61
CA VAL A 145 -3.62 -7.89 1.91
C VAL A 145 -5.06 -7.70 2.34
N TRP A 146 -5.18 -7.04 3.48
CA TRP A 146 -6.43 -6.72 4.15
C TRP A 146 -6.58 -5.21 4.25
N TYR A 147 -7.78 -4.73 3.98
CA TYR A 147 -8.20 -3.38 4.27
C TYR A 147 -8.84 -3.35 5.66
N PHE A 148 -8.27 -2.53 6.55
CA PHE A 148 -8.86 -2.19 7.83
C PHE A 148 -9.65 -0.90 7.69
N ASP A 149 -10.96 -1.01 7.92
CA ASP A 149 -11.92 0.06 7.90
C ASP A 149 -12.46 0.26 9.31
N HIS A 150 -12.18 1.42 9.90
CA HIS A 150 -12.59 1.72 11.27
C HIS A 150 -14.01 2.28 11.37
N ASP A 151 -14.60 2.68 10.24
CA ASP A 151 -15.88 3.39 10.17
C ASP A 151 -17.04 2.49 9.74
N SER A 152 -16.76 1.49 8.89
CA SER A 152 -17.80 0.64 8.30
C SER A 152 -17.61 -0.85 8.55
N SER A 153 -18.71 -1.60 8.44
CA SER A 153 -18.71 -3.06 8.51
C SER A 153 -18.71 -3.68 7.10
N PRO A 154 -17.90 -4.73 6.84
CA PRO A 154 -16.99 -5.36 7.78
C PRO A 154 -15.71 -4.53 8.01
N MET A 155 -15.22 -4.54 9.26
CA MET A 155 -14.02 -3.82 9.70
C MET A 155 -12.75 -4.33 9.01
N LEU A 156 -12.70 -5.61 8.68
CA LEU A 156 -11.58 -6.25 8.00
C LEU A 156 -12.10 -6.93 6.74
N THR A 157 -11.55 -6.55 5.60
CA THR A 157 -11.86 -7.17 4.30
C THR A 157 -10.56 -7.58 3.63
N GLN A 158 -10.43 -8.85 3.25
CA GLN A 158 -9.33 -9.27 2.39
C GLN A 158 -9.60 -8.73 0.98
N ILE A 159 -8.67 -7.93 0.46
CA ILE A 159 -8.82 -7.32 -0.87
C ILE A 159 -7.90 -8.01 -1.88
N PHE A 160 -6.65 -8.30 -1.49
CA PHE A 160 -5.67 -8.89 -2.39
C PHE A 160 -5.02 -10.14 -1.81
N THR A 161 -4.53 -11.01 -2.69
CA THR A 161 -3.80 -12.21 -2.27
C THR A 161 -2.35 -11.93 -1.89
N ASP A 162 -1.78 -10.81 -2.35
CA ASP A 162 -0.42 -10.39 -2.04
C ASP A 162 -0.22 -8.87 -2.20
N VAL A 163 0.84 -8.35 -1.57
CA VAL A 163 1.18 -6.91 -1.61
C VAL A 163 1.52 -6.41 -3.01
N GLY A 164 1.95 -7.30 -3.91
CA GLY A 164 2.19 -6.92 -5.29
C GLY A 164 0.92 -6.39 -5.95
N GLN A 165 -0.21 -7.07 -5.81
CA GLN A 165 -1.48 -6.63 -6.43
C GLN A 165 -1.91 -5.26 -5.90
N TYR A 166 -1.77 -5.03 -4.60
CA TYR A 166 -1.99 -3.72 -4.00
C TYR A 166 -1.06 -2.65 -4.61
N LEU A 167 0.24 -2.93 -4.70
CA LEU A 167 1.20 -2.00 -5.29
C LEU A 167 0.93 -1.73 -6.77
N ASP A 168 0.47 -2.73 -7.54
CA ASP A 168 0.08 -2.51 -8.94
C ASP A 168 -1.01 -1.46 -9.05
N VAL A 169 -2.07 -1.61 -8.24
CA VAL A 169 -3.18 -0.66 -8.26
C VAL A 169 -2.74 0.71 -7.75
N LEU A 170 -1.95 0.77 -6.68
CA LEU A 170 -1.43 2.04 -6.15
C LEU A 170 -0.60 2.79 -7.20
N MET A 171 0.25 2.08 -7.95
CA MET A 171 1.03 2.66 -9.05
C MET A 171 0.15 3.06 -10.23
N PHE A 172 -0.91 2.30 -10.50
CA PHE A 172 -1.89 2.68 -11.52
C PHE A 172 -2.66 3.94 -11.12
N LYS A 173 -3.06 4.11 -9.85
CA LYS A 173 -3.66 5.35 -9.33
C LYS A 173 -2.73 6.54 -9.45
N CYS A 174 -1.45 6.34 -9.16
CA CYS A 174 -0.42 7.36 -9.41
C CYS A 174 -0.37 7.77 -10.89
N LEU A 175 -0.51 6.79 -11.79
CA LEU A 175 -0.49 7.03 -13.22
C LEU A 175 -1.76 7.74 -13.71
N LEU A 176 -2.94 7.38 -13.20
CA LEU A 176 -4.20 8.07 -13.49
C LEU A 176 -4.06 9.58 -13.26
N GLU A 177 -3.60 9.99 -12.08
CA GLU A 177 -3.39 11.40 -11.77
C GLU A 177 -2.31 12.03 -12.66
N ALA A 178 -1.22 11.31 -12.96
CA ALA A 178 -0.17 11.83 -13.84
C ALA A 178 -0.63 12.06 -15.29
N HIS A 179 -1.67 11.35 -15.73
CA HIS A 179 -2.35 11.56 -17.01
C HIS A 179 -3.51 12.58 -16.92
N GLY A 180 -3.86 13.07 -15.73
CA GLY A 180 -5.03 13.94 -15.52
C GLY A 180 -6.37 13.21 -15.63
N GLU A 181 -6.37 11.92 -15.29
CA GLU A 181 -7.50 10.99 -15.32
C GLU A 181 -7.82 10.49 -13.89
N GLU A 182 -7.56 11.29 -12.86
CA GLU A 182 -7.75 10.91 -11.44
C GLU A 182 -9.19 10.48 -11.10
N ASP A 183 -10.18 11.03 -11.80
CA ASP A 183 -11.60 10.72 -11.64
C ASP A 183 -12.06 9.49 -12.46
N ASN A 184 -11.17 8.86 -13.24
CA ASN A 184 -11.49 7.75 -14.12
C ASN A 184 -11.50 6.40 -13.37
N GLU A 185 -12.52 6.25 -12.52
CA GLU A 185 -12.74 5.06 -11.71
C GLU A 185 -13.16 3.83 -12.54
N ASP A 186 -13.68 4.03 -13.76
CA ASP A 186 -14.12 2.95 -14.64
C ASP A 186 -12.99 1.96 -14.95
N LEU A 187 -11.76 2.44 -15.14
CA LEU A 187 -10.58 1.61 -15.38
C LEU A 187 -10.20 0.76 -14.15
N LEU A 188 -10.44 1.28 -12.94
CA LEU A 188 -10.24 0.55 -11.69
C LEU A 188 -11.34 -0.50 -11.51
N ARG A 189 -12.61 -0.15 -11.78
CA ARG A 189 -13.75 -1.07 -11.68
C ARG A 189 -13.68 -2.20 -12.69
N GLU A 190 -13.24 -1.93 -13.91
CA GLU A 190 -13.02 -2.98 -14.92
C GLU A 190 -11.98 -4.01 -14.46
N HIS A 191 -10.93 -3.57 -13.76
CA HIS A 191 -9.84 -4.44 -13.32
C HIS A 191 -10.12 -5.16 -11.99
N LEU A 192 -10.70 -4.45 -11.01
CA LEU A 192 -10.85 -4.91 -9.63
C LEU A 192 -12.26 -5.42 -9.32
N GLY A 193 -13.25 -5.03 -10.12
CA GLY A 193 -14.66 -5.23 -9.84
C GLY A 193 -15.23 -4.20 -8.88
N ASP A 194 -16.55 -4.06 -8.92
CA ASP A 194 -17.28 -3.02 -8.18
C ASP A 194 -17.12 -3.13 -6.67
N ASP A 195 -17.17 -4.34 -6.11
CA ASP A 195 -17.14 -4.55 -4.66
C ASP A 195 -15.82 -4.07 -4.03
N VAL A 196 -14.70 -4.28 -4.72
CA VAL A 196 -13.38 -3.85 -4.24
C VAL A 196 -13.25 -2.34 -4.30
N VAL A 197 -13.65 -1.74 -5.41
CA VAL A 197 -13.61 -0.28 -5.57
C VAL A 197 -14.52 0.39 -4.56
N GLU A 198 -15.74 -0.12 -4.38
CA GLU A 198 -16.67 0.41 -3.39
C GLU A 198 -16.08 0.37 -1.99
N LYS A 199 -15.51 -0.78 -1.57
CA LYS A 199 -14.96 -0.93 -0.21
C LYS A 199 -13.69 -0.09 0.04
N TRP A 200 -12.89 0.14 -0.99
CA TRP A 200 -11.67 0.94 -0.87
C TRP A 200 -11.98 2.43 -0.90
N MET A 201 -12.81 2.87 -1.84
CA MET A 201 -12.94 4.30 -2.17
C MET A 201 -14.09 5.01 -1.45
N TYR A 202 -15.06 4.28 -0.88
CA TYR A 202 -16.29 4.83 -0.29
C TYR A 202 -16.62 4.23 1.09
#